data_AF-A0A1W9L5V7-F1
#
_entry.id   AF-A0A1W9L5V7-F1
#
_cell.length_a   1.000
_cell.length_b   1.000
_cell.length_c   1.000
_cell.angle_alpha   90.00
_cell.angle_beta   90.00
_cell.angle_gamma   90.00
#
_symmetry.space_group_name_H-M   'P 1'
#
loop_
_entity.id
_entity.type
_entity.pdbx_description
1 polymer ?
#
loop_
_entity_poly.entity_id
_entity_poly.type
_entity_poly.pdbx_seq_one_letter_code
_entity_poly.pdbx_strand_id
1 'polypeptide(L)'
;IIDLAGVLGRFEPAIPGQIGAVKLTTDVLVNNAVNGILGAINGLYDVNRENIVITQNSVTGYLEADIGKIHCAVLPAQTRQVLRNQIDHSIPLGMSVDNDHSVTFITHTGREVLTYPVVQDFAALQEQLQQRGLGEVIVESNGNLKIPLTTESFFNAQPSLCAVAVSNETPLGLTGTMPVSTVFMDAQGQRRQQFFYPAVADTASLARRKGGYRQEASYITIVGQEQTYEGMLDYLVTLGQSPTGNAMQVLETEDMNGDGLRDYQIVYPQGVTQRIFRLP
;
A
#
# COMPACT_ATOMS: atom_id res chain seq x y z
N ILE A 1 3.73 14.58 19.15
CA ILE A 1 3.65 14.39 17.69
C ILE A 1 2.46 15.24 17.25
N ILE A 2 2.67 16.16 16.32
CA ILE A 2 1.63 17.09 15.85
C ILE A 2 1.26 16.67 14.43
N ASP A 3 -0.02 16.39 14.17
CA ASP A 3 -0.54 16.16 12.82
C ASP A 3 -0.72 17.52 12.12
N LEU A 4 -0.10 17.66 10.94
CA LEU A 4 -0.07 18.89 10.17
C LEU A 4 -1.07 18.87 8.99
N ALA A 5 -1.70 17.73 8.70
CA ALA A 5 -2.55 17.58 7.51
C ALA A 5 -3.72 18.58 7.48
N GLY A 6 -4.29 18.92 8.64
CA GLY A 6 -5.38 19.89 8.73
C GLY A 6 -4.96 21.33 8.39
N VAL A 7 -3.70 21.69 8.65
CA VAL A 7 -3.17 23.04 8.38
C VAL A 7 -2.61 23.14 6.97
N LEU A 8 -2.01 22.06 6.46
CA LEU A 8 -1.51 21.98 5.08
C LEU A 8 -2.67 21.94 4.06
N GLY A 9 -3.83 21.44 4.47
CA GLY A 9 -4.96 21.19 3.58
C GLY A 9 -4.74 19.95 2.70
N ARG A 10 -5.81 19.56 2.00
CA ARG A 10 -5.83 18.39 1.13
C ARG A 10 -6.33 18.72 -0.27
N PHE A 11 -5.96 17.90 -1.23
CA PHE A 11 -6.64 17.82 -2.52
C PHE A 11 -7.98 17.12 -2.35
N GLU A 12 -8.92 17.38 -3.27
CA GLU A 12 -10.11 16.56 -3.37
C GLU A 12 -9.71 15.12 -3.76
N PRO A 13 -10.35 14.09 -3.18
CA PRO A 13 -10.05 12.71 -3.53
C PRO A 13 -10.25 12.45 -5.03
N ALA A 14 -9.26 11.86 -5.67
CA ALA A 14 -9.36 11.45 -7.08
C ALA A 14 -10.25 10.21 -7.26
N ILE A 15 -10.41 9.41 -6.20
CA ILE A 15 -11.21 8.19 -6.17
C ILE A 15 -12.31 8.33 -5.10
N PRO A 16 -13.58 7.97 -5.41
CA PRO A 16 -14.65 7.97 -4.41
C PRO A 16 -14.29 7.14 -3.17
N GLY A 17 -14.54 7.71 -1.98
CA GLY A 17 -14.26 7.07 -0.69
C GLY A 17 -12.80 7.09 -0.24
N GLN A 18 -11.84 7.42 -1.11
CA GLN A 18 -10.45 7.62 -0.74
C GLN A 18 -10.28 8.91 0.07
N ILE A 19 -9.27 8.96 0.94
CA ILE A 19 -8.87 10.21 1.59
C ILE A 19 -8.14 11.13 0.59
N GLY A 20 -8.32 12.45 0.72
CA GLY A 20 -7.63 13.43 -0.11
C GLY A 20 -6.13 13.50 0.20
N ALA A 21 -5.29 13.69 -0.82
CA ALA A 21 -3.83 13.83 -0.67
C ALA A 21 -3.46 15.09 0.14
N VAL A 22 -2.49 15.00 1.06
CA VAL A 22 -1.96 16.17 1.78
C VAL A 22 -1.14 17.04 0.84
N LYS A 23 -1.35 18.36 0.87
CA LYS A 23 -0.56 19.31 0.08
C LYS A 23 0.85 19.44 0.65
N LEU A 24 1.87 19.11 -0.15
CA LEU A 24 3.27 19.13 0.28
C LEU A 24 4.08 20.28 -0.33
N THR A 25 3.50 21.08 -1.23
CA THR A 25 4.16 22.22 -1.87
C THR A 25 4.41 23.40 -0.94
N THR A 26 3.88 23.35 0.29
CA THR A 26 4.08 24.34 1.35
C THR A 26 4.58 23.66 2.62
N ASP A 27 5.34 24.38 3.44
CA ASP A 27 5.69 23.96 4.80
C ASP A 27 5.31 25.06 5.79
N VAL A 28 4.32 24.77 6.64
CA VAL A 28 3.74 25.74 7.59
C VAL A 28 4.64 26.07 8.79
N LEU A 29 5.71 25.28 9.03
CA LEU A 29 6.66 25.58 10.10
C LEU A 29 8.02 26.06 9.56
N VAL A 30 8.25 25.99 8.24
CA VAL A 30 9.47 26.49 7.59
C VAL A 30 9.09 27.25 6.31
N ASN A 31 8.72 28.51 6.49
CA ASN A 31 8.23 29.37 5.40
C ASN A 31 9.25 29.65 4.28
N ASN A 32 10.54 29.35 4.51
CA ASN A 32 11.63 29.57 3.55
C ASN A 32 12.05 28.28 2.82
N ALA A 33 11.36 27.15 3.04
CA ALA A 33 11.67 25.92 2.33
C ALA A 33 11.27 26.05 0.85
N VAL A 34 12.26 26.00 -0.04
CA VAL A 34 12.03 25.99 -1.49
C VAL A 34 11.13 24.79 -1.83
N ASN A 35 9.97 25.03 -2.43
CA ASN A 35 8.94 24.02 -2.75
C ASN A 35 8.39 23.25 -1.51
N GLY A 36 8.45 23.84 -0.32
CA GLY A 36 7.83 23.28 0.89
C GLY A 36 8.38 21.92 1.31
N ILE A 37 7.49 21.05 1.80
CA ILE A 37 7.84 19.69 2.24
C ILE A 37 8.30 18.83 1.05
N LEU A 38 7.70 19.02 -0.14
CA LEU A 38 8.09 18.33 -1.37
C LEU A 38 9.55 18.63 -1.75
N GLY A 39 9.99 19.90 -1.61
CA GLY A 39 11.38 20.26 -1.80
C GLY A 39 12.29 19.58 -0.79
N ALA A 40 11.87 19.46 0.47
CA ALA A 40 12.62 18.76 1.50
C ALA A 40 12.71 17.23 1.26
N ILE A 41 11.66 16.61 0.68
CA ILE A 41 11.68 15.21 0.21
C ILE A 41 12.68 15.03 -0.93
N ASN A 42 12.64 15.88 -1.95
CA ASN A 42 13.61 15.85 -3.04
C ASN A 42 15.04 16.14 -2.56
N GLY A 43 15.21 16.80 -1.41
CA GLY A 43 16.50 17.01 -0.75
C GLY A 43 17.08 15.78 -0.04
N LEU A 44 16.33 14.67 0.07
CA LEU A 44 16.83 13.45 0.73
C LEU A 44 17.99 12.82 -0.05
N TYR A 45 18.93 12.22 0.68
CA TYR A 45 20.08 11.56 0.07
C TYR A 45 19.67 10.40 -0.84
N ASP A 46 18.75 9.54 -0.39
CA ASP A 46 18.26 8.38 -1.15
C ASP A 46 17.60 8.78 -2.47
N VAL A 47 16.90 9.93 -2.48
CA VAL A 47 16.22 10.46 -3.67
C VAL A 47 17.24 11.10 -4.62
N ASN A 48 18.12 11.96 -4.10
CA ASN A 48 19.11 12.66 -4.91
C ASN A 48 20.18 11.74 -5.49
N ARG A 49 20.66 10.76 -4.72
CA ARG A 49 21.70 9.82 -5.15
C ARG A 49 21.25 9.04 -6.39
N GLU A 50 19.97 8.65 -6.41
CA GLU A 50 19.38 7.89 -7.51
C GLU A 50 18.86 8.81 -8.65
N ASN A 51 19.08 10.13 -8.55
CA ASN A 51 18.56 11.14 -9.48
C ASN A 51 17.05 11.06 -9.70
N ILE A 52 16.31 10.67 -8.65
CA ILE A 52 14.85 10.59 -8.69
C ILE A 52 14.30 12.00 -8.46
N VAL A 53 13.35 12.41 -9.31
CA VAL A 53 12.61 13.66 -9.12
C VAL A 53 11.18 13.29 -8.73
N ILE A 54 10.80 13.61 -7.51
CA ILE A 54 9.45 13.42 -7.00
C ILE A 54 8.66 14.70 -7.23
N THR A 55 7.53 14.59 -7.92
CA THR A 55 6.59 15.70 -8.13
C THR A 55 5.28 15.42 -7.40
N GLN A 56 4.48 16.47 -7.16
CA GLN A 56 3.10 16.29 -6.68
C GLN A 56 2.14 16.67 -7.79
N ASN A 57 1.33 15.71 -8.24
CA ASN A 57 0.35 15.91 -9.30
C ASN A 57 -0.66 16.98 -8.89
N SER A 58 -0.82 18.01 -9.73
CA SER A 58 -1.67 19.16 -9.41
C SER A 58 -3.17 18.87 -9.38
N VAL A 59 -3.60 17.73 -9.93
CA VAL A 59 -5.00 17.29 -9.99
C VAL A 59 -5.30 16.30 -8.88
N THR A 60 -4.54 15.20 -8.81
CA THR A 60 -4.80 14.11 -7.84
C THR A 60 -4.12 14.34 -6.50
N GLY A 61 -3.09 15.19 -6.46
CA GLY A 61 -2.24 15.39 -5.29
C GLY A 61 -1.29 14.24 -4.97
N TYR A 62 -1.25 13.19 -5.81
CA TYR A 62 -0.33 12.07 -5.63
C TYR A 62 1.12 12.51 -5.78
N LEU A 63 2.03 11.87 -5.05
CA LEU A 63 3.45 11.98 -5.32
C LEU A 63 3.83 11.00 -6.41
N GLU A 64 4.46 11.50 -7.46
CA GLU A 64 4.78 10.77 -8.68
C GLU A 64 6.27 10.86 -8.99
N ALA A 65 6.85 9.75 -9.45
CA ALA A 65 8.23 9.68 -9.90
C ALA A 65 8.35 8.73 -11.11
N ASP A 66 9.03 9.22 -12.17
CA ASP A 66 9.38 8.41 -13.34
C ASP A 66 10.85 8.00 -13.29
N ILE A 67 11.12 6.70 -13.38
CA ILE A 67 12.45 6.09 -13.33
C ILE A 67 12.59 5.16 -14.55
N GLY A 68 13.05 5.73 -15.66
CA GLY A 68 13.14 5.01 -16.93
C GLY A 68 11.77 4.57 -17.43
N LYS A 69 11.49 3.25 -17.38
CA LYS A 69 10.19 2.66 -17.77
C LYS A 69 9.21 2.51 -16.60
N ILE A 70 9.63 2.85 -15.38
CA ILE A 70 8.85 2.67 -14.17
C ILE A 70 8.21 4.01 -13.81
N HIS A 71 6.92 4.00 -13.51
CA HIS A 71 6.22 5.14 -12.92
C HIS A 71 5.65 4.74 -11.57
N CYS A 72 6.09 5.43 -10.53
CA CYS A 72 5.65 5.19 -9.16
C CYS A 72 4.69 6.31 -8.75
N ALA A 73 3.63 5.95 -8.04
CA ALA A 73 2.63 6.89 -7.56
C ALA A 73 2.17 6.51 -6.14
N VAL A 74 2.13 7.49 -5.24
CA VAL A 74 1.64 7.32 -3.85
C VAL A 74 0.74 8.46 -3.41
N LEU A 75 -0.22 8.15 -2.56
CA LEU A 75 -1.08 9.10 -1.87
C LEU A 75 -0.38 9.58 -0.60
N PRO A 76 -0.01 10.87 -0.47
CA PRO A 76 0.46 11.40 0.80
C PRO A 76 -0.72 11.50 1.78
N ALA A 77 -0.82 10.52 2.67
CA ALA A 77 -1.97 10.34 3.55
C ALA A 77 -1.88 11.20 4.82
N GLN A 78 -0.66 11.35 5.33
CA GLN A 78 -0.42 12.04 6.60
C GLN A 78 0.93 12.76 6.60
N THR A 79 0.97 13.87 7.34
CA THR A 79 2.20 14.61 7.59
C THR A 79 2.28 15.02 9.04
N ARG A 80 3.39 14.73 9.71
CA ARG A 80 3.57 14.98 11.14
C ARG A 80 4.89 15.68 11.43
N GLN A 81 4.90 16.46 12.51
CA GLN A 81 6.13 16.93 13.12
C GLN A 81 6.71 15.84 14.03
N VAL A 82 7.87 15.30 13.66
CA VAL A 82 8.58 14.28 14.45
C VAL A 82 9.80 14.82 15.19
N LEU A 83 10.42 15.90 14.69
CA LEU A 83 11.56 16.52 15.38
C LEU A 83 11.10 17.59 16.36
N ARG A 84 11.48 17.46 17.64
CA ARG A 84 11.20 18.49 18.65
C ARG A 84 12.32 19.53 18.77
N ASN A 85 13.56 19.16 18.45
CA ASN A 85 14.74 20.03 18.51
C ASN A 85 15.51 19.99 17.17
N GLN A 86 16.34 21.01 16.92
CA GLN A 86 17.24 21.08 15.76
C GLN A 86 18.13 19.83 15.70
N ILE A 87 17.99 19.09 14.59
CA ILE A 87 18.94 18.12 14.01
C ILE A 87 19.77 17.34 15.05
N ASP A 88 19.22 16.23 15.52
CA ASP A 88 20.00 15.18 16.18
C ASP A 88 20.55 14.23 15.09
N HIS A 89 21.82 13.86 15.18
CA HIS A 89 22.43 12.87 14.27
C HIS A 89 21.81 11.47 14.41
N SER A 90 20.95 11.23 15.41
CA SER A 90 20.21 9.98 15.61
C SER A 90 18.91 9.88 14.80
N ILE A 91 18.57 10.87 13.96
CA ILE A 91 17.30 10.89 13.22
C ILE A 91 17.45 10.01 11.97
N PRO A 92 16.54 9.05 11.72
CA PRO A 92 16.55 8.25 10.51
C PRO A 92 16.00 9.07 9.33
N LEU A 93 16.77 10.06 8.90
CA LEU A 93 16.48 10.81 7.67
C LEU A 93 16.52 9.85 6.49
N GLY A 94 15.55 9.96 5.59
CA GLY A 94 15.53 9.15 4.37
C GLY A 94 14.13 8.74 3.96
N MET A 95 14.13 7.75 3.08
CA MET A 95 12.94 7.09 2.56
C MET A 95 12.95 5.63 3.01
N SER A 96 11.85 5.15 3.59
CA SER A 96 11.66 3.74 3.92
C SER A 96 10.37 3.22 3.28
N VAL A 97 10.39 1.94 2.92
CA VAL A 97 9.20 1.19 2.52
C VAL A 97 8.89 0.22 3.66
N ASP A 98 7.69 0.35 4.23
CA ASP A 98 7.25 -0.46 5.36
C ASP A 98 6.66 -1.80 4.89
N ASN A 99 6.41 -2.72 5.81
CA ASN A 99 5.88 -4.07 5.51
C ASN A 99 4.48 -4.06 4.88
N ASP A 100 3.73 -2.98 5.06
CA ASP A 100 2.45 -2.75 4.40
C ASP A 100 2.62 -1.96 3.09
N HIS A 101 3.82 -1.96 2.50
CA HIS A 101 4.21 -1.22 1.31
C HIS A 101 3.93 0.30 1.36
N SER A 102 3.60 0.84 2.54
CA SER A 102 3.55 2.28 2.73
C SER A 102 4.97 2.85 2.59
N VAL A 103 5.07 4.08 2.07
CA VAL A 103 6.35 4.77 1.92
C VAL A 103 6.38 5.93 2.89
N THR A 104 7.37 5.93 3.77
CA THR A 104 7.58 6.95 4.77
C THR A 104 8.79 7.79 4.39
N PHE A 105 8.61 9.11 4.35
CA PHE A 105 9.69 10.08 4.18
C PHE A 105 9.94 10.82 5.49
N ILE A 106 11.19 10.87 5.94
CA ILE A 106 11.60 11.69 7.09
C ILE A 106 12.60 12.73 6.61
N THR A 107 12.15 13.98 6.51
CA THR A 107 12.93 15.08 5.92
C THR A 107 13.87 15.75 6.92
N HIS A 108 14.89 16.44 6.42
CA HIS A 108 15.79 17.27 7.23
C HIS A 108 15.09 18.44 7.96
N THR A 109 13.89 18.84 7.49
CA THR A 109 13.05 19.83 8.18
C THR A 109 12.29 19.22 9.36
N GLY A 110 12.32 17.89 9.52
CA GLY A 110 11.68 17.15 10.60
C GLY A 110 10.22 16.77 10.34
N ARG A 111 9.84 16.69 9.07
CA ARG A 111 8.53 16.22 8.64
C ARG A 111 8.61 14.73 8.35
N GLU A 112 7.70 13.99 8.97
CA GLU A 112 7.38 12.63 8.58
C GLU A 112 6.18 12.69 7.64
N VAL A 113 6.31 12.12 6.44
CA VAL A 113 5.23 12.01 5.47
C VAL A 113 4.97 10.53 5.22
N LEU A 114 3.80 10.06 5.65
CA LEU A 114 3.33 8.70 5.40
C LEU A 114 2.51 8.69 4.11
N THR A 115 2.82 7.75 3.23
CA THR A 115 2.16 7.61 1.93
C THR A 115 1.75 6.18 1.66
N TYR A 116 0.71 5.99 0.83
CA TYR A 116 0.24 4.67 0.42
C TYR A 116 0.24 4.52 -1.10
N PRO A 117 0.57 3.34 -1.65
CA PRO A 117 0.41 3.06 -3.07
C PRO A 117 -1.02 3.34 -3.55
N VAL A 118 -1.15 3.81 -4.80
CA VAL A 118 -2.45 4.11 -5.42
C VAL A 118 -2.68 3.30 -6.69
N VAL A 119 -3.95 3.07 -7.02
CA VAL A 119 -4.33 2.58 -8.35
C VAL A 119 -4.09 3.70 -9.34
N GLN A 120 -3.19 3.49 -10.30
CA GLN A 120 -2.79 4.54 -11.24
C GLN A 120 -3.89 4.85 -12.28
N ASP A 121 -4.70 3.86 -12.63
CA ASP A 121 -5.91 4.04 -13.44
C ASP A 121 -7.09 3.31 -12.79
N PHE A 122 -7.76 4.01 -11.88
CA PHE A 122 -8.89 3.45 -11.12
C PHE A 122 -10.10 3.17 -12.02
N ALA A 123 -10.35 4.01 -13.03
CA ALA A 123 -11.48 3.83 -13.93
C ALA A 123 -11.31 2.55 -14.76
N ALA A 124 -10.12 2.32 -15.32
CA ALA A 124 -9.80 1.08 -16.02
C ALA A 124 -9.92 -0.13 -15.10
N LEU A 125 -9.38 -0.08 -13.87
CA LEU A 125 -9.53 -1.19 -12.93
C LEU A 125 -11.01 -1.51 -12.64
N GLN A 126 -11.81 -0.48 -12.34
CA GLN A 126 -13.22 -0.63 -11.99
C GLN A 126 -14.04 -1.21 -13.15
N GLU A 127 -13.81 -0.75 -14.38
CA GLU A 127 -14.46 -1.28 -15.57
C GLU A 127 -14.14 -2.77 -15.77
N GLN A 128 -12.88 -3.14 -15.61
CA GLN A 128 -12.42 -4.51 -15.83
C GLN A 128 -12.94 -5.48 -14.76
N LEU A 129 -13.08 -5.03 -13.52
CA LEU A 129 -13.72 -5.81 -12.46
C LEU A 129 -15.22 -6.00 -12.73
N GLN A 130 -15.92 -4.96 -13.18
CA GLN A 130 -17.34 -5.05 -13.55
C GLN A 130 -17.58 -6.01 -14.72
N GLN A 131 -16.69 -6.01 -15.73
CA GLN A 131 -16.76 -6.98 -16.84
C GLN A 131 -16.63 -8.44 -16.37
N ARG A 132 -16.02 -8.67 -15.20
CA ARG A 132 -15.91 -9.99 -14.55
C ARG A 132 -17.04 -10.27 -13.56
N GLY A 133 -18.04 -9.40 -13.48
CA GLY A 133 -19.17 -9.53 -12.54
C GLY A 133 -18.81 -9.20 -11.09
N LEU A 134 -17.70 -8.50 -10.85
CA LEU A 134 -17.30 -8.07 -9.51
C LEU A 134 -17.86 -6.69 -9.17
N GLY A 135 -18.03 -6.45 -7.87
CA GLY A 135 -18.61 -5.21 -7.34
C GLY A 135 -17.72 -3.97 -7.48
N GLU A 136 -18.21 -2.87 -6.94
CA GLU A 136 -17.45 -1.62 -6.81
C GLU A 136 -16.22 -1.81 -5.92
N VAL A 137 -15.08 -1.26 -6.34
CA VAL A 137 -13.85 -1.25 -5.57
C VAL A 137 -13.94 -0.19 -4.49
N ILE A 138 -13.74 -0.60 -3.24
CA ILE A 138 -13.65 0.30 -2.10
C ILE A 138 -12.17 0.50 -1.80
N VAL A 139 -11.70 1.75 -1.92
CA VAL A 139 -10.33 2.11 -1.52
C VAL A 139 -10.34 2.47 -0.04
N GLU A 140 -9.60 1.71 0.76
CA GLU A 140 -9.46 1.93 2.19
C GLU A 140 -8.45 3.06 2.49
N SER A 141 -8.47 3.60 3.71
CA SER A 141 -7.62 4.73 4.10
C SER A 141 -6.11 4.41 4.10
N ASN A 142 -5.76 3.13 4.09
CA ASN A 142 -4.38 2.63 3.98
C ASN A 142 -3.97 2.28 2.53
N GLY A 143 -4.79 2.64 1.54
CA GLY A 143 -4.53 2.35 0.12
C GLY A 143 -4.86 0.92 -0.31
N ASN A 144 -5.31 0.05 0.60
CA ASN A 144 -5.82 -1.26 0.21
C ASN A 144 -7.13 -1.13 -0.57
N LEU A 145 -7.40 -2.16 -1.36
CA LEU A 145 -8.58 -2.31 -2.19
C LEU A 145 -9.40 -3.46 -1.63
N LYS A 146 -10.62 -3.13 -1.23
CA LYS A 146 -11.64 -4.10 -0.87
C LYS A 146 -12.62 -4.26 -2.03
N ILE A 147 -12.73 -5.48 -2.54
CA ILE A 147 -13.61 -5.82 -3.66
C ILE A 147 -14.66 -6.82 -3.15
N PRO A 148 -15.90 -6.37 -2.88
CA PRO A 148 -16.95 -7.25 -2.37
C PRO A 148 -17.26 -8.39 -3.35
N LEU A 149 -17.39 -9.61 -2.81
CA LEU A 149 -17.83 -10.79 -3.56
C LEU A 149 -19.24 -11.20 -3.17
N THR A 150 -19.48 -11.29 -1.86
CA THR A 150 -20.77 -11.61 -1.27
C THR A 150 -20.95 -10.78 0.00
N THR A 151 -22.03 -11.00 0.74
CA THR A 151 -22.21 -10.44 2.09
C THR A 151 -21.20 -10.99 3.10
N GLU A 152 -20.56 -12.13 2.81
CA GLU A 152 -19.69 -12.87 3.73
C GLU A 152 -18.23 -12.92 3.25
N SER A 153 -17.90 -12.37 2.08
CA SER A 153 -16.56 -12.45 1.52
C SER A 153 -16.22 -11.29 0.61
N PHE A 154 -14.92 -10.98 0.54
CA PHE A 154 -14.36 -9.96 -0.32
C PHE A 154 -12.91 -10.31 -0.69
N PHE A 155 -12.43 -9.78 -1.80
CA PHE A 155 -10.98 -9.75 -2.06
C PHE A 155 -10.36 -8.53 -1.38
N ASN A 156 -9.19 -8.73 -0.79
CA ASN A 156 -8.37 -7.66 -0.23
C ASN A 156 -7.03 -7.62 -0.98
N ALA A 157 -6.78 -6.52 -1.68
CA ALA A 157 -5.60 -6.34 -2.50
C ALA A 157 -4.91 -5.02 -2.19
N GLN A 158 -3.65 -4.91 -2.55
CA GLN A 158 -2.87 -3.69 -2.44
C GLN A 158 -2.20 -3.41 -3.78
N PRO A 159 -2.32 -2.20 -4.34
CA PRO A 159 -1.62 -1.84 -5.56
C PRO A 159 -0.10 -1.82 -5.32
N SER A 160 0.65 -2.27 -6.31
CA SER A 160 2.10 -2.05 -6.36
C SER A 160 2.39 -0.55 -6.40
N LEU A 161 3.46 -0.14 -5.71
CA LEU A 161 3.98 1.22 -5.70
C LEU A 161 4.16 1.80 -7.12
N CYS A 162 4.57 0.94 -8.06
CA CYS A 162 4.90 1.34 -9.42
C CYS A 162 4.22 0.48 -10.48
N ALA A 163 4.01 1.10 -11.63
CA ALA A 163 3.62 0.47 -12.88
C ALA A 163 4.78 0.54 -13.88
N VAL A 164 4.90 -0.49 -14.72
CA VAL A 164 5.99 -0.60 -15.71
C VAL A 164 5.41 -0.42 -17.10
N ALA A 165 6.09 0.35 -17.96
CA ALA A 165 5.74 0.46 -19.36
C ALA A 165 5.89 -0.90 -20.07
N VAL A 166 4.83 -1.33 -20.76
CA VAL A 166 4.77 -2.60 -21.50
C VAL A 166 4.57 -2.34 -22.99
N SER A 167 4.75 -3.39 -23.79
CA SER A 167 4.59 -3.30 -25.24
C SER A 167 3.16 -2.93 -25.63
N ASN A 168 3.00 -2.20 -26.74
CA ASN A 168 1.68 -1.78 -27.23
C ASN A 168 0.82 -2.96 -27.71
N GLU A 169 1.41 -4.14 -27.92
CA GLU A 169 0.68 -5.37 -28.21
C GLU A 169 0.11 -6.04 -26.95
N THR A 170 0.58 -5.67 -25.75
CA THR A 170 0.13 -6.26 -24.48
C THR A 170 -1.34 -5.92 -24.24
N PRO A 171 -2.29 -6.88 -24.21
CA PRO A 171 -3.71 -6.59 -24.09
C PRO A 171 -4.04 -5.73 -22.87
N LEU A 172 -4.96 -4.77 -23.05
CA LEU A 172 -5.51 -4.00 -21.93
C LEU A 172 -6.37 -4.92 -21.04
N GLY A 173 -6.45 -4.57 -19.77
CA GLY A 173 -7.35 -5.19 -18.81
C GLY A 173 -6.67 -5.99 -17.71
N LEU A 174 -7.49 -6.72 -16.96
CA LEU A 174 -7.03 -7.58 -15.86
C LEU A 174 -6.39 -8.87 -16.39
N THR A 175 -5.20 -9.19 -15.87
CA THR A 175 -4.45 -10.40 -16.21
C THR A 175 -3.83 -11.04 -14.96
N GLY A 176 -3.51 -12.33 -15.05
CA GLY A 176 -2.90 -13.09 -13.95
C GLY A 176 -3.91 -13.64 -12.95
N THR A 177 -3.41 -14.55 -12.10
CA THR A 177 -4.17 -15.21 -11.03
C THR A 177 -3.54 -14.89 -9.67
N MET A 178 -2.20 -14.91 -9.58
CA MET A 178 -1.44 -14.46 -8.41
C MET A 178 0.03 -14.19 -8.80
N PRO A 179 0.51 -12.92 -8.78
CA PRO A 179 -0.25 -11.70 -8.56
C PRO A 179 -1.22 -11.38 -9.70
N VAL A 180 -2.27 -10.64 -9.40
CA VAL A 180 -3.16 -10.05 -10.42
C VAL A 180 -2.52 -8.75 -10.89
N SER A 181 -2.71 -8.39 -12.15
CA SER A 181 -2.26 -7.09 -12.67
C SER A 181 -3.28 -6.49 -13.61
N THR A 182 -3.26 -5.16 -13.75
CA THR A 182 -4.05 -4.44 -14.75
C THR A 182 -3.10 -3.79 -15.74
N VAL A 183 -3.37 -3.98 -17.02
CA VAL A 183 -2.73 -3.23 -18.10
C VAL A 183 -3.68 -2.12 -18.54
N PHE A 184 -3.22 -0.88 -18.44
CA PHE A 184 -4.00 0.32 -18.77
C PHE A 184 -3.18 1.25 -19.68
N MET A 185 -3.82 2.29 -20.22
CA MET A 185 -3.17 3.31 -21.04
C MET A 185 -3.02 4.58 -20.21
N ASP A 186 -1.80 5.08 -20.08
CA ASP A 186 -1.57 6.34 -19.35
C ASP A 186 -1.98 7.58 -20.17
N ALA A 187 -1.87 8.75 -19.55
CA ALA A 187 -2.23 10.03 -20.17
C ALA A 187 -1.37 10.37 -21.41
N GLN A 188 -0.23 9.72 -21.59
CA GLN A 188 0.67 9.88 -22.73
C GLN A 188 0.41 8.83 -23.83
N GLY A 189 -0.58 7.94 -23.63
CA GLY A 189 -0.91 6.87 -24.58
C GLY A 189 0.01 5.64 -24.47
N GLN A 190 0.86 5.56 -23.44
CA GLN A 190 1.75 4.43 -23.19
C GLN A 190 1.00 3.36 -22.37
N ARG A 191 1.09 2.10 -22.80
CA ARG A 191 0.57 0.99 -22.00
C ARG A 191 1.45 0.74 -20.78
N ARG A 192 0.83 0.64 -19.61
CA ARG A 192 1.48 0.35 -18.33
C ARG A 192 0.80 -0.83 -17.64
N GLN A 193 1.60 -1.64 -16.96
CA GLN A 193 1.13 -2.75 -16.14
C GLN A 193 1.38 -2.42 -14.67
N GLN A 194 0.32 -2.45 -13.85
CA GLN A 194 0.40 -2.35 -12.40
C GLN A 194 -0.01 -3.68 -11.79
N PHE A 195 0.84 -4.22 -10.92
CA PHE A 195 0.53 -5.41 -10.12
C PHE A 195 -0.30 -5.04 -8.90
N PHE A 196 -1.10 -5.98 -8.45
CA PHE A 196 -1.83 -5.96 -7.20
C PHE A 196 -1.39 -7.20 -6.42
N TYR A 197 -1.17 -7.03 -5.12
CA TYR A 197 -0.75 -8.11 -4.22
C TYR A 197 -1.84 -8.35 -3.16
N PRO A 198 -1.97 -9.56 -2.62
CA PRO A 198 -2.86 -9.82 -1.49
C PRO A 198 -2.49 -8.92 -0.32
N ALA A 199 -3.48 -8.26 0.28
CA ALA A 199 -3.25 -7.40 1.43
C ALA A 199 -3.71 -8.09 2.72
N VAL A 200 -2.92 -7.97 3.78
CA VAL A 200 -3.33 -8.38 5.13
C VAL A 200 -4.61 -7.64 5.51
N ALA A 201 -5.64 -8.39 5.93
CA ALA A 201 -6.94 -7.82 6.29
C ALA A 201 -6.91 -6.94 7.56
N ASP A 202 -5.96 -7.17 8.48
CA ASP A 202 -5.72 -6.32 9.64
C ASP A 202 -4.24 -6.30 10.04
N THR A 203 -3.53 -5.32 9.49
CA THR A 203 -2.11 -5.08 9.73
C THR A 203 -1.83 -4.69 11.19
N ALA A 204 -2.75 -3.98 11.85
CA ALA A 204 -2.59 -3.56 13.23
C ALA A 204 -2.57 -4.74 14.20
N SER A 205 -3.35 -5.80 13.93
CA SER A 205 -3.31 -7.02 14.73
C SER A 205 -2.05 -7.85 14.51
N LEU A 206 -1.52 -7.90 13.27
CA LEU A 206 -0.22 -8.53 13.03
C LEU A 206 0.94 -7.75 13.65
N ALA A 207 0.94 -6.42 13.55
CA ALA A 207 1.98 -5.55 14.10
C ALA A 207 2.10 -5.65 15.63
N ARG A 208 1.01 -5.97 16.34
CA ARG A 208 0.99 -6.17 17.79
C ARG A 208 1.55 -7.52 18.24
N ARG A 209 1.84 -8.44 17.32
CA ARG A 209 2.34 -9.78 17.65
C ARG A 209 3.80 -9.72 18.09
N LYS A 210 4.11 -10.38 19.21
CA LYS A 210 5.50 -10.58 19.66
C LYS A 210 6.24 -11.45 18.64
N GLY A 211 7.34 -10.93 18.08
CA GLY A 211 8.09 -11.56 16.98
C GLY A 211 7.90 -10.86 15.63
N GLY A 212 6.81 -10.11 15.47
CA GLY A 212 6.52 -9.35 14.25
C GLY A 212 6.04 -10.20 13.07
N TYR A 213 5.87 -9.53 11.95
CA TYR A 213 5.59 -10.13 10.66
C TYR A 213 6.38 -9.39 9.57
N ARG A 214 6.56 -10.04 8.44
CA ARG A 214 7.09 -9.44 7.22
C ARG A 214 6.20 -9.85 6.07
N GLN A 215 5.95 -8.92 5.16
CA GLN A 215 5.29 -9.22 3.90
C GLN A 215 6.13 -8.66 2.77
N GLU A 216 6.34 -9.47 1.73
CA GLU A 216 6.99 -9.09 0.49
C GLU A 216 6.10 -9.54 -0.66
N ALA A 217 5.46 -8.57 -1.34
CA ALA A 217 4.48 -8.87 -2.37
C ALA A 217 3.38 -9.83 -1.82
N SER A 218 3.25 -11.01 -2.40
CA SER A 218 2.28 -12.03 -1.95
C SER A 218 2.82 -12.94 -0.85
N TYR A 219 4.12 -12.92 -0.55
CA TYR A 219 4.70 -13.80 0.46
C TYR A 219 4.63 -13.15 1.84
N ILE A 220 4.21 -13.91 2.85
CA ILE A 220 4.10 -13.44 4.23
C ILE A 220 4.83 -14.38 5.16
N THR A 221 5.52 -13.81 6.15
CA THR A 221 6.12 -14.52 7.28
C THR A 221 5.58 -13.94 8.57
N ILE A 222 5.02 -14.78 9.43
CA ILE A 222 4.48 -14.41 10.75
C ILE A 222 5.25 -15.19 11.80
N VAL A 223 5.92 -14.48 12.71
CA VAL A 223 6.66 -15.12 13.80
C VAL A 223 5.71 -15.37 14.98
N GLY A 224 5.52 -16.64 15.33
CA GLY A 224 4.83 -17.06 16.55
C GLY A 224 5.78 -17.26 17.72
N GLN A 225 5.21 -17.63 18.88
CA GLN A 225 6.02 -17.94 20.07
C GLN A 225 6.81 -19.24 19.90
N GLU A 226 6.20 -20.25 19.27
CA GLU A 226 6.74 -21.61 19.15
C GLU A 226 7.07 -21.99 17.70
N GLN A 227 6.53 -21.27 16.72
CA GLN A 227 6.75 -21.54 15.30
C GLN A 227 6.62 -20.30 14.43
N THR A 228 7.22 -20.35 13.24
CA THR A 228 7.07 -19.36 12.18
C THR A 228 6.10 -19.89 11.13
N TYR A 229 5.16 -19.06 10.73
CA TYR A 229 4.19 -19.35 9.67
C TYR A 229 4.60 -18.60 8.42
N GLU A 230 4.74 -19.28 7.29
CA GLU A 230 5.16 -18.64 6.06
C GLU A 230 4.51 -19.25 4.82
N GLY A 231 4.35 -18.45 3.78
CA GLY A 231 3.76 -18.88 2.51
C GLY A 231 3.14 -17.71 1.73
N MET A 232 2.32 -18.04 0.73
CA MET A 232 1.61 -17.05 -0.09
C MET A 232 0.28 -16.67 0.54
N LEU A 233 0.08 -15.38 0.81
CA LEU A 233 -1.18 -14.84 1.32
C LEU A 233 -2.27 -14.93 0.23
N ASP A 234 -3.49 -15.31 0.62
CA ASP A 234 -4.64 -15.32 -0.27
C ASP A 234 -5.31 -13.93 -0.35
N TYR A 235 -5.84 -13.57 -1.51
CA TYR A 235 -6.66 -12.35 -1.65
C TYR A 235 -8.00 -12.49 -0.92
N LEU A 236 -8.53 -13.71 -0.85
CA LEU A 236 -9.86 -13.95 -0.30
C LEU A 236 -9.86 -13.74 1.22
N VAL A 237 -10.71 -12.81 1.65
CA VAL A 237 -11.06 -12.62 3.06
C VAL A 237 -12.50 -13.05 3.26
N THR A 238 -12.73 -13.86 4.29
CA THR A 238 -14.06 -14.35 4.66
C THR A 238 -14.45 -13.83 6.03
N LEU A 239 -15.73 -13.51 6.20
CA LEU A 239 -16.30 -13.19 7.51
C LEU A 239 -16.53 -14.50 8.28
N GLY A 240 -16.05 -14.56 9.51
CA GLY A 240 -16.22 -15.68 10.41
C GLY A 240 -16.51 -15.22 11.83
N GLN A 241 -16.26 -16.10 12.79
CA GLN A 241 -16.44 -15.79 14.20
C GLN A 241 -15.16 -15.22 14.80
N SER A 242 -15.31 -14.23 15.68
CA SER A 242 -14.19 -13.73 16.47
C SER A 242 -13.56 -14.88 17.29
N PRO A 243 -12.23 -14.95 17.34
CA PRO A 243 -11.54 -15.96 18.12
C PRO A 243 -11.79 -15.76 19.61
N THR A 244 -11.84 -16.85 20.36
CA THR A 244 -11.97 -16.81 21.83
C THR A 244 -10.84 -15.96 22.42
N GLY A 245 -11.21 -14.93 23.19
CA GLY A 245 -10.25 -13.99 23.80
C GLY A 245 -9.91 -12.77 22.94
N ASN A 246 -10.54 -12.59 21.77
CA ASN A 246 -10.37 -11.42 20.89
C ASN A 246 -8.92 -11.16 20.47
N ALA A 247 -8.09 -12.20 20.40
CA ALA A 247 -6.70 -12.14 19.99
C ALA A 247 -6.53 -12.83 18.64
N MET A 248 -5.69 -12.29 17.77
CA MET A 248 -5.40 -12.91 16.47
C MET A 248 -4.77 -14.30 16.67
N GLN A 249 -5.22 -15.26 15.86
CA GLN A 249 -4.72 -16.63 15.85
C GLN A 249 -4.23 -17.01 14.45
N VAL A 250 -3.23 -17.88 14.39
CA VAL A 250 -2.83 -18.56 13.15
C VAL A 250 -2.95 -20.04 13.42
N LEU A 251 -3.77 -20.73 12.62
CA LEU A 251 -4.13 -22.13 12.77
C LEU A 251 -3.69 -22.90 11.52
N GLU A 252 -3.27 -24.16 11.68
CA GLU A 252 -3.16 -25.07 10.53
C GLU A 252 -4.56 -25.41 10.00
N THR A 253 -4.67 -25.55 8.69
CA THR A 253 -5.89 -25.99 7.98
C THR A 253 -5.55 -27.12 7.00
N GLU A 254 -6.57 -27.69 6.36
CA GLU A 254 -6.39 -28.67 5.29
C GLU A 254 -5.53 -28.11 4.14
N ASP A 255 -4.91 -29.02 3.39
CA ASP A 255 -4.19 -28.71 2.14
C ASP A 255 -5.21 -28.25 1.08
N MET A 256 -5.24 -26.95 0.80
CA MET A 256 -6.20 -26.34 -0.14
C MET A 256 -5.62 -26.15 -1.53
N ASN A 257 -4.29 -26.20 -1.69
CA ASN A 257 -3.60 -26.02 -2.97
C ASN A 257 -3.16 -27.35 -3.62
N GLY A 258 -3.29 -28.47 -2.90
CA GLY A 258 -2.97 -29.82 -3.36
C GLY A 258 -1.48 -30.13 -3.42
N ASP A 259 -0.64 -29.42 -2.67
CA ASP A 259 0.82 -29.59 -2.68
C ASP A 259 1.34 -30.64 -1.68
N GLY A 260 0.45 -31.23 -0.89
CA GLY A 260 0.77 -32.22 0.14
C GLY A 260 1.15 -31.62 1.50
N LEU A 261 1.10 -30.30 1.65
CA LEU A 261 1.33 -29.58 2.89
C LEU A 261 0.04 -28.97 3.41
N ARG A 262 -0.12 -28.97 4.74
CA ARG A 262 -1.20 -28.22 5.38
C ARG A 262 -0.94 -26.72 5.26
N ASP A 263 -1.98 -25.99 4.85
CA ASP A 263 -1.97 -24.54 4.78
C ASP A 263 -2.19 -23.91 6.17
N TYR A 264 -2.09 -22.58 6.24
CA TYR A 264 -2.43 -21.82 7.45
C TYR A 264 -3.64 -20.91 7.23
N GLN A 265 -4.39 -20.67 8.31
CA GLN A 265 -5.48 -19.71 8.36
C GLN A 265 -5.21 -18.68 9.45
N ILE A 266 -5.19 -17.40 9.07
CA ILE A 266 -5.17 -16.26 9.98
C ILE A 266 -6.62 -15.97 10.37
N VAL A 267 -6.90 -15.91 11.68
CA VAL A 267 -8.18 -15.49 12.24
C VAL A 267 -7.95 -14.20 13.01
N TYR A 268 -8.49 -13.09 12.51
CA TYR A 268 -8.30 -11.76 13.11
C TYR A 268 -9.32 -11.49 14.23
N PRO A 269 -9.07 -10.56 15.17
CA PRO A 269 -9.96 -10.30 16.31
C PRO A 269 -11.41 -9.99 15.96
N GLN A 270 -11.62 -9.33 14.82
CA GLN A 270 -12.93 -8.96 14.26
C GLN A 270 -13.65 -10.13 13.58
N GLY A 271 -13.10 -11.34 13.62
CA GLY A 271 -13.70 -12.54 13.07
C GLY A 271 -13.49 -12.74 11.57
N VAL A 272 -12.84 -11.81 10.87
CA VAL A 272 -12.44 -12.07 9.48
C VAL A 272 -11.29 -13.05 9.44
N THR A 273 -11.20 -13.82 8.36
CA THR A 273 -10.14 -14.81 8.17
C THR A 273 -9.51 -14.73 6.78
N GLN A 274 -8.25 -15.10 6.70
CA GLN A 274 -7.45 -15.08 5.48
C GLN A 274 -6.48 -16.25 5.46
N ARG A 275 -6.24 -16.84 4.30
CA ARG A 275 -5.39 -18.04 4.16
C ARG A 275 -3.96 -17.67 3.81
N ILE A 276 -3.02 -18.50 4.24
CA ILE A 276 -1.64 -18.55 3.76
C ILE A 276 -1.44 -19.94 3.15
N PHE A 277 -1.22 -19.98 1.84
CA PHE A 277 -0.83 -21.21 1.15
C PHE A 277 0.62 -21.52 1.48
N ARG A 278 0.87 -22.67 2.09
CA ARG A 278 2.24 -23.10 2.35
C ARG A 278 2.91 -23.44 1.01
N LEU A 279 4.23 -23.30 0.97
CA LEU A 279 5.04 -23.68 -0.19
C LEU A 279 6.00 -24.81 0.21
N PRO A 280 6.33 -25.74 -0.72
CA PRO A 280 7.27 -26.83 -0.48
C PRO A 280 8.73 -26.40 -0.33
#